data_AF-A0A842HCB1-F1
#
_entry.id   AF-A0A842HCB1-F1
#
_cell.length_a   1.000
_cell.length_b   1.000
_cell.length_c   1.000
_cell.angle_alpha   90.00
_cell.angle_beta   90.00
_cell.angle_gamma   90.00
#
_symmetry.space_group_name_H-M   'P 1'
#
loop_
_entity.id
_entity.type
_entity.pdbx_description
1 polymer ?
#
loop_
_entity_poly.entity_id
_entity_poly.type
_entity_poly.pdbx_seq_one_letter_code
_entity_poly.pdbx_strand_id
1 'polypeptide(L)'
;MKNALLLCSLLGFVILSTGCPRQPATAPGESPEGYALLYNVASQEQDVDKLLWIKEPGPEISAWVKEIATFNKEVATQLQAWKKDGSVENLDNLALPPAEMKARARAASQTTGDLLFDTDTDLRVVMIYSQLQSLGYCSDLCYAIAELPYGKPHADTLHEWEKRYHEIQDTGFKMLKTGAITAATASSKDATSTDSSSTKSNTGSTHGPSQN
;
A
#
# COMPACT_ATOMS: atom_id res chain seq x y z
N MET A 1 14.26 3.06 -28.77
CA MET A 1 14.59 3.52 -27.39
C MET A 1 14.05 4.93 -27.15
N LYS A 2 12.72 5.13 -27.15
CA LYS A 2 12.12 6.48 -27.00
C LYS A 2 11.03 6.58 -25.92
N ASN A 3 10.80 5.53 -25.14
CA ASN A 3 9.68 5.49 -24.18
C ASN A 3 10.14 5.57 -22.71
N ALA A 4 11.44 5.72 -22.44
CA ALA A 4 11.97 5.84 -21.08
C ALA A 4 11.90 7.26 -20.50
N LEU A 5 11.50 8.26 -21.30
CA LEU A 5 11.53 9.67 -20.88
C LEU A 5 10.22 10.17 -20.26
N LEU A 6 9.14 9.36 -20.29
CA LEU A 6 7.80 9.78 -19.88
C LEU A 6 7.43 9.40 -18.43
N LEU A 7 8.33 8.72 -17.73
CA LEU A 7 8.11 8.19 -16.37
C LEU A 7 8.79 8.99 -15.25
N CYS A 8 9.52 10.06 -15.60
CA CYS A 8 10.09 10.99 -14.61
C CYS A 8 9.12 12.10 -14.16
N SER A 9 7.88 12.12 -14.65
CA SER A 9 6.92 13.20 -14.37
C SER A 9 5.95 12.91 -13.21
N LEU A 10 6.27 11.96 -12.32
CA LEU A 10 5.52 11.71 -11.07
C LEU A 10 6.15 12.37 -9.83
N LEU A 11 7.14 13.24 -10.01
CA LEU A 11 7.79 13.98 -8.91
C LEU A 11 7.75 15.48 -9.19
N GLY A 12 6.53 16.02 -9.18
CA GLY A 12 6.28 17.45 -9.24
C GLY A 12 5.65 17.94 -7.95
N PHE A 13 6.47 18.35 -6.98
CA PHE A 13 6.08 19.52 -6.20
C PHE A 13 7.20 20.54 -6.16
N VAL A 14 6.85 21.68 -6.72
CA VAL A 14 7.64 22.88 -6.97
C VAL A 14 8.07 23.49 -5.64
N ILE A 15 9.38 23.70 -5.48
CA ILE A 15 9.92 24.58 -4.45
C ILE A 15 9.77 26.01 -4.96
N LEU A 16 8.75 26.74 -4.49
CA LEU A 16 8.79 28.20 -4.47
C LEU A 16 8.86 28.68 -3.01
N SER A 17 10.06 29.08 -2.61
CA SER A 17 10.32 29.80 -1.36
C SER A 17 10.08 31.29 -1.59
N THR A 18 8.82 31.71 -1.47
CA THR A 18 8.51 33.11 -1.18
C THR A 18 8.05 33.20 0.27
N GLY A 19 8.90 33.79 1.11
CA GLY A 19 8.56 34.08 2.50
C GLY A 19 7.30 34.92 2.57
N CYS A 20 6.24 34.36 3.14
CA CYS A 20 5.05 35.09 3.55
C CYS A 20 5.02 35.18 5.09
N PRO A 21 4.46 36.26 5.66
CA PRO A 21 4.56 36.57 7.08
C PRO A 21 3.89 35.48 7.92
N ARG A 22 4.48 35.24 9.10
CA ARG A 22 4.01 34.27 10.10
C ARG A 22 2.56 34.58 10.47
N GLN A 23 1.64 33.75 9.99
CA GLN A 23 0.23 33.82 10.34
C GLN A 23 0.08 33.60 11.85
N PRO A 24 -0.83 34.32 12.54
CA PRO A 24 -1.10 34.07 13.95
C PRO A 24 -1.44 32.60 14.15
N ALA A 25 -0.87 31.98 15.17
CA ALA A 25 -1.20 30.61 15.51
C ALA A 25 -2.70 30.55 15.83
N THR A 26 -3.47 29.92 14.93
CA THR A 26 -4.85 29.50 15.18
C THR A 26 -4.88 28.69 16.46
N ALA A 27 -5.94 28.80 17.26
CA ALA A 27 -5.99 28.12 18.55
C ALA A 27 -5.78 26.60 18.35
N PRO A 28 -5.07 25.91 19.26
CA PRO A 28 -4.85 24.48 19.15
C PRO A 28 -6.21 23.76 19.11
N GLY A 29 -6.54 23.19 17.94
CA GLY A 29 -7.80 22.51 17.66
C GLY A 29 -8.64 23.06 16.50
N GLU A 30 -8.24 24.18 15.91
CA GLU A 30 -9.05 24.87 14.88
C GLU A 30 -8.54 24.72 13.44
N SER A 31 -7.35 24.15 13.21
CA SER A 31 -6.77 24.22 11.87
C SER A 31 -7.04 22.96 11.02
N PRO A 32 -7.57 23.12 9.79
CA PRO A 32 -8.13 22.03 8.99
C PRO A 32 -7.09 21.20 8.23
N GLU A 33 -5.81 21.20 8.64
CA GLU A 33 -4.74 20.58 7.84
C GLU A 33 -4.85 19.06 7.75
N GLY A 34 -5.63 18.42 8.62
CA GLY A 34 -5.99 17.02 8.47
C GLY A 34 -6.59 16.72 7.10
N TYR A 35 -7.45 17.60 6.57
CA TYR A 35 -8.00 17.45 5.22
C TYR A 35 -6.95 17.61 4.13
N ALA A 36 -6.02 18.56 4.27
CA ALA A 36 -4.89 18.71 3.35
C ALA A 36 -4.00 17.47 3.33
N LEU A 37 -3.78 16.86 4.49
CA LEU A 37 -2.97 15.66 4.65
C LEU A 37 -3.64 14.43 4.05
N LEU A 38 -4.93 14.22 4.32
CA LEU A 38 -5.71 13.16 3.69
C LEU A 38 -5.76 13.33 2.17
N TYR A 39 -6.00 14.55 1.69
CA TYR A 39 -6.00 14.86 0.26
C TYR A 39 -4.63 14.58 -0.38
N ASN A 40 -3.53 14.95 0.28
CA ASN A 40 -2.19 14.73 -0.23
C ASN A 40 -1.87 13.24 -0.39
N VAL A 41 -2.25 12.39 0.57
CA VAL A 41 -2.04 10.94 0.46
C VAL A 41 -2.97 10.33 -0.58
N ALA A 42 -4.28 10.64 -0.53
CA ALA A 42 -5.23 10.12 -1.50
C ALA A 42 -4.87 10.52 -2.94
N SER A 43 -4.34 11.74 -3.14
CA SER A 43 -3.88 12.20 -4.45
C SER A 43 -2.64 11.46 -4.97
N GLN A 44 -1.83 10.87 -4.09
CA GLN A 44 -0.70 10.02 -4.47
C GLN A 44 -1.17 8.59 -4.74
N GLU A 45 -1.99 8.04 -3.84
CA GLU A 45 -2.47 6.66 -3.94
C GLU A 45 -3.46 6.45 -5.08
N GLN A 46 -4.14 7.49 -5.58
CA GLN A 46 -4.98 7.35 -6.79
C GLN A 46 -4.21 6.89 -8.04
N ASP A 47 -2.87 7.04 -8.02
CA ASP A 47 -1.97 6.74 -9.13
C ASP A 47 -1.17 5.44 -8.90
N VAL A 48 -1.43 4.70 -7.81
CA VAL A 48 -0.65 3.51 -7.45
C VAL A 48 -0.78 2.37 -8.48
N ASP A 49 -1.90 2.31 -9.19
CA ASP A 49 -2.14 1.32 -10.25
C ASP A 49 -1.21 1.52 -11.47
N LYS A 50 -0.59 2.69 -11.63
CA LYS A 50 0.44 2.92 -12.65
C LYS A 50 1.67 2.04 -12.45
N LEU A 51 1.93 1.58 -11.21
CA LEU A 51 2.97 0.60 -10.92
C LEU A 51 2.76 -0.70 -11.70
N LEU A 52 1.49 -1.06 -11.95
CA LEU A 52 1.10 -2.28 -12.68
C LEU A 52 1.48 -2.23 -14.17
N TRP A 53 1.84 -1.06 -14.71
CA TRP A 53 2.37 -0.96 -16.08
C TRP A 53 3.82 -1.44 -16.18
N ILE A 54 4.52 -1.50 -15.07
CA ILE A 54 5.95 -1.82 -14.99
C ILE A 54 6.17 -3.16 -14.28
N LYS A 55 5.29 -3.48 -13.32
CA LYS A 55 5.39 -4.64 -12.43
C LYS A 55 4.17 -5.52 -12.56
N GLU A 56 4.39 -6.83 -12.59
CA GLU A 56 3.31 -7.84 -12.69
C GLU A 56 3.22 -8.66 -11.39
N PRO A 57 2.52 -8.18 -10.35
CA PRO A 57 2.43 -8.89 -9.08
C PRO A 57 1.48 -10.11 -9.14
N GLY A 58 0.74 -10.29 -10.23
CA GLY A 58 -0.30 -11.30 -10.40
C GLY A 58 -1.71 -10.71 -10.34
N PRO A 59 -2.74 -11.45 -10.80
CA PRO A 59 -4.08 -10.91 -11.04
C PRO A 59 -4.79 -10.44 -9.77
N GLU A 60 -4.65 -11.18 -8.67
CA GLU A 60 -5.29 -10.86 -7.38
C GLU A 60 -4.75 -9.54 -6.80
N ILE A 61 -3.43 -9.41 -6.66
CA ILE A 61 -2.79 -8.18 -6.16
C ILE A 61 -3.05 -7.00 -7.12
N SER A 62 -3.03 -7.23 -8.43
CA SER A 62 -3.34 -6.19 -9.42
C SER A 62 -4.76 -5.66 -9.29
N ALA A 63 -5.74 -6.52 -9.01
CA ALA A 63 -7.12 -6.10 -8.80
C ALA A 63 -7.26 -5.26 -7.52
N TRP A 64 -6.60 -5.69 -6.44
CA TRP A 64 -6.59 -4.97 -5.17
C TRP A 64 -5.91 -3.60 -5.27
N VAL A 65 -4.76 -3.50 -5.94
CA VAL A 65 -4.08 -2.21 -6.18
C VAL A 65 -4.97 -1.25 -6.99
N LYS A 66 -5.73 -1.75 -7.98
CA LYS A 66 -6.70 -0.93 -8.72
C LYS A 66 -7.86 -0.46 -7.86
N GLU A 67 -8.33 -1.30 -6.93
CA GLU A 67 -9.36 -0.92 -5.96
C GLU A 67 -8.88 0.21 -5.06
N ILE A 68 -7.64 0.14 -4.56
CA ILE A 68 -6.99 1.21 -3.79
C ILE A 68 -6.95 2.50 -4.61
N ALA A 69 -6.43 2.44 -5.84
CA ALA A 69 -6.32 3.60 -6.72
C ALA A 69 -7.69 4.25 -6.99
N THR A 70 -8.70 3.44 -7.27
CA THR A 70 -10.06 3.90 -7.54
C THR A 70 -10.66 4.59 -6.32
N PHE A 71 -10.56 3.98 -5.15
CA PHE A 71 -11.14 4.56 -3.94
C PHE A 71 -10.43 5.85 -3.52
N ASN A 72 -9.10 5.90 -3.60
CA ASN A 72 -8.35 7.13 -3.31
C ASN A 72 -8.66 8.26 -4.30
N LYS A 73 -8.95 7.94 -5.57
CA LYS A 73 -9.45 8.92 -6.54
C LYS A 73 -10.80 9.50 -6.15
N GLU A 74 -11.73 8.67 -5.67
CA GLU A 74 -13.04 9.11 -5.17
C GLU A 74 -12.88 10.06 -3.98
N VAL A 75 -12.08 9.66 -2.99
CA VAL A 75 -11.75 10.49 -1.81
C VAL A 75 -11.14 11.84 -2.22
N ALA A 76 -10.12 11.83 -3.07
CA ALA A 76 -9.47 13.05 -3.55
C ALA A 76 -10.44 13.96 -4.31
N THR A 77 -11.32 13.37 -5.13
CA THR A 77 -12.35 14.12 -5.88
C THR A 77 -13.37 14.77 -4.93
N GLN A 78 -13.82 14.04 -3.92
CA GLN A 78 -14.79 14.56 -2.94
C GLN A 78 -14.17 15.67 -2.07
N LEU A 79 -12.91 15.52 -1.65
CA LEU A 79 -12.18 16.58 -0.93
C LEU A 79 -12.07 17.85 -1.79
N GLN A 80 -11.77 17.73 -3.08
CA GLN A 80 -11.79 18.88 -3.98
C GLN A 80 -13.18 19.50 -4.12
N ALA A 81 -14.26 18.71 -4.08
CA ALA A 81 -15.62 19.23 -4.10
C ALA A 81 -15.91 20.06 -2.85
N TRP A 82 -15.54 19.55 -1.67
CA TRP A 82 -15.63 20.28 -0.39
C TRP A 82 -14.79 21.57 -0.38
N LYS A 83 -13.64 21.57 -1.06
CA LYS A 83 -12.87 22.81 -1.26
C LYS A 83 -13.61 23.81 -2.13
N LYS A 84 -14.28 23.35 -3.19
CA LYS A 84 -14.99 24.22 -4.15
C LYS A 84 -16.27 24.82 -3.57
N ASP A 85 -16.97 24.10 -2.70
CA ASP A 85 -18.19 24.58 -2.06
C ASP A 85 -17.94 25.40 -0.77
N GLY A 86 -16.68 25.44 -0.31
CA GLY A 86 -16.24 26.23 0.85
C GLY A 86 -16.39 25.51 2.19
N SER A 87 -16.78 24.23 2.21
CA SER A 87 -16.84 23.42 3.43
C SER A 87 -15.46 23.01 3.96
N VAL A 88 -14.43 23.01 3.10
CA VAL A 88 -13.02 22.86 3.47
C VAL A 88 -12.20 24.00 2.86
N GLU A 89 -11.50 24.77 3.69
CA GLU A 89 -10.83 26.00 3.23
C GLU A 89 -9.54 25.76 2.44
N ASN A 90 -8.73 24.76 2.83
CA ASN A 90 -7.40 24.56 2.24
C ASN A 90 -6.99 23.09 2.16
N LEU A 91 -6.58 22.66 0.97
CA LEU A 91 -6.02 21.33 0.71
C LEU A 91 -4.54 21.37 0.28
N ASP A 92 -3.99 22.55 0.03
CA ASP A 92 -2.65 22.73 -0.53
C ASP A 92 -1.60 23.00 0.57
N ASN A 93 -2.06 23.40 1.76
CA ASN A 93 -1.18 23.68 2.89
C ASN A 93 -1.25 22.55 3.93
N LEU A 94 -0.21 21.71 3.95
CA LEU A 94 -0.05 20.66 4.95
C LEU A 94 0.32 21.18 6.35
N ALA A 95 0.84 22.42 6.43
CA ALA A 95 1.43 23.03 7.63
C ALA A 95 2.40 22.13 8.44
N LEU A 96 2.99 21.11 7.80
CA LEU A 96 3.91 20.20 8.46
C LEU A 96 5.27 20.86 8.70
N PRO A 97 5.94 20.56 9.83
CA PRO A 97 7.33 20.98 10.04
C PRO A 97 8.22 20.55 8.85
N PRO A 98 9.19 21.39 8.41
CA PRO A 98 10.04 21.05 7.27
C PRO A 98 10.80 19.72 7.42
N ALA A 99 11.15 19.34 8.65
CA ALA A 99 11.77 18.05 8.94
C ALA A 99 10.83 16.88 8.64
N GLU A 100 9.55 17.00 9.01
CA GLU A 100 8.52 16.00 8.75
C GLU A 100 8.26 15.84 7.25
N MET A 101 8.12 16.95 6.51
CA MET A 101 7.98 16.90 5.05
C MET A 101 9.15 16.16 4.38
N LYS A 102 10.39 16.42 4.82
CA LYS A 102 11.59 15.74 4.30
C LYS A 102 11.62 14.26 4.66
N ALA A 103 11.20 13.90 5.88
CA ALA A 103 11.15 12.51 6.31
C ALA A 103 10.13 11.71 5.47
N ARG A 104 8.93 12.24 5.27
CA ARG A 104 7.89 11.64 4.42
C ARG A 104 8.35 11.48 2.98
N ALA A 105 8.95 12.52 2.39
CA ALA A 105 9.48 12.45 1.02
C ALA A 105 10.59 11.40 0.88
N ARG A 106 11.48 11.29 1.87
CA ARG A 106 12.52 10.25 1.89
C ARG A 106 11.92 8.85 2.00
N ALA A 107 10.95 8.65 2.90
CA ALA A 107 10.28 7.36 3.06
C ALA A 107 9.58 6.93 1.76
N ALA A 108 8.81 7.82 1.13
CA ALA A 108 8.17 7.56 -0.15
C ALA A 108 9.19 7.21 -1.26
N SER A 109 10.33 7.92 -1.31
CA SER A 109 11.41 7.62 -2.26
C SER A 109 12.07 6.27 -2.00
N GLN A 110 12.22 5.86 -0.74
CA GLN A 110 12.78 4.55 -0.39
C GLN A 110 11.81 3.43 -0.81
N THR A 111 10.55 3.52 -0.41
CA THR A 111 9.51 2.54 -0.82
C THR A 111 9.37 2.45 -2.33
N THR A 112 9.46 3.57 -3.05
CA THR A 112 9.47 3.58 -4.53
C THR A 112 10.68 2.83 -5.08
N GLY A 113 11.86 3.03 -4.47
CA GLY A 113 13.08 2.32 -4.83
C GLY A 113 12.93 0.81 -4.66
N ASP A 114 12.40 0.39 -3.51
CA ASP A 114 12.16 -1.01 -3.18
C ASP A 114 11.15 -1.65 -4.15
N LEU A 115 10.07 -0.94 -4.52
CA LEU A 115 9.08 -1.45 -5.47
C LEU A 115 9.59 -1.54 -6.90
N LEU A 116 10.42 -0.59 -7.35
CA LEU A 116 10.84 -0.49 -8.74
C LEU A 116 12.12 -1.26 -9.03
N PHE A 117 13.10 -1.24 -8.13
CA PHE A 117 14.48 -1.65 -8.44
C PHE A 117 15.00 -2.79 -7.59
N ASP A 118 14.38 -3.10 -6.46
CA ASP A 118 14.82 -4.24 -5.65
C ASP A 118 14.50 -5.56 -6.37
N THR A 119 15.51 -6.42 -6.43
CA THR A 119 15.45 -7.78 -7.00
C THR A 119 15.53 -8.85 -5.93
N ASP A 120 15.90 -8.48 -4.70
CA ASP A 120 16.21 -9.42 -3.61
C ASP A 120 15.00 -9.67 -2.70
N THR A 121 14.02 -8.77 -2.68
CA THR A 121 12.78 -8.93 -1.90
C THR A 121 11.62 -9.42 -2.77
N ASP A 122 10.74 -10.26 -2.21
CA ASP A 122 9.47 -10.61 -2.86
C ASP A 122 8.63 -9.35 -3.07
N LEU A 123 8.66 -8.84 -4.31
CA LEU A 123 7.90 -7.70 -4.79
C LEU A 123 6.45 -7.70 -4.30
N ARG A 124 5.81 -8.87 -4.20
CA ARG A 124 4.42 -8.99 -3.74
C ARG A 124 4.28 -8.61 -2.28
N VAL A 125 5.21 -9.04 -1.44
CA VAL A 125 5.22 -8.72 0.00
C VAL A 125 5.46 -7.23 0.21
N VAL A 126 6.45 -6.65 -0.47
CA VAL A 126 6.73 -5.20 -0.39
C VAL A 126 5.53 -4.38 -0.85
N MET A 127 4.92 -4.77 -1.97
CA MET A 127 3.73 -4.12 -2.50
C MET A 127 2.57 -4.20 -1.50
N ILE A 128 2.20 -5.39 -1.04
CA ILE A 128 1.10 -5.52 -0.07
C ILE A 128 1.38 -4.76 1.22
N TYR A 129 2.59 -4.87 1.77
CA TYR A 129 2.94 -4.21 3.02
C TYR A 129 2.88 -2.68 2.92
N SER A 130 3.49 -2.10 1.88
CA SER A 130 3.47 -0.64 1.64
C SER A 130 2.04 -0.10 1.54
N GLN A 131 1.18 -0.84 0.85
CA GLN A 131 -0.22 -0.47 0.65
C GLN A 131 -1.05 -0.62 1.93
N LEU A 132 -0.81 -1.66 2.74
CA LEU A 132 -1.43 -1.80 4.06
C LEU A 132 -1.07 -0.65 5.01
N GLN A 133 0.15 -0.14 4.95
CA GLN A 133 0.57 1.03 5.73
C GLN A 133 -0.17 2.30 5.29
N SER A 134 -0.28 2.52 3.97
CA SER A 134 -0.98 3.68 3.42
C SER A 134 -2.49 3.65 3.74
N LEU A 135 -3.14 2.50 3.57
CA LEU A 135 -4.55 2.31 3.90
C LEU A 135 -4.83 2.55 5.39
N GLY A 136 -3.98 2.01 6.27
CA GLY A 136 -4.10 2.24 7.71
C GLY A 136 -3.96 3.73 8.06
N TYR A 137 -2.96 4.39 7.46
CA TYR A 137 -2.76 5.82 7.66
C TYR A 137 -3.94 6.67 7.19
N CYS A 138 -4.52 6.37 6.01
CA CYS A 138 -5.71 7.06 5.54
C CYS A 138 -6.92 6.82 6.45
N SER A 139 -7.11 5.59 6.95
CA SER A 139 -8.18 5.27 7.90
C SER A 139 -8.04 6.08 9.19
N ASP A 140 -6.84 6.09 9.79
CA ASP A 140 -6.56 6.82 11.02
C ASP A 140 -6.73 8.34 10.83
N LEU A 141 -6.39 8.87 9.65
CA LEU A 141 -6.67 10.26 9.31
C LEU A 141 -8.17 10.55 9.22
N CYS A 142 -8.94 9.68 8.56
CA CYS A 142 -10.39 9.85 8.48
C CYS A 142 -11.03 9.89 9.87
N TYR A 143 -10.67 8.93 10.74
CA TYR A 143 -11.10 8.91 12.14
C TYR A 143 -10.71 10.20 12.87
N ALA A 144 -9.43 10.57 12.83
CA ALA A 144 -8.92 11.73 13.57
C ALA A 144 -9.60 13.05 13.12
N ILE A 145 -9.83 13.22 11.81
CA ILE A 145 -10.52 14.39 11.28
C ILE A 145 -11.97 14.41 11.77
N ALA A 146 -12.68 13.27 11.71
CA ALA A 146 -14.07 13.16 12.15
C ALA A 146 -14.25 13.49 13.64
N GLU A 147 -13.22 13.24 14.45
CA GLU A 147 -13.24 13.56 15.88
C GLU A 147 -13.01 15.03 16.22
N LEU A 148 -12.42 15.81 15.31
CA LEU A 148 -12.10 17.21 15.55
C LEU A 148 -13.29 18.14 15.23
N PRO A 149 -13.43 19.30 15.92
CA PRO A 149 -14.57 20.21 15.71
C PRO A 149 -14.79 20.63 14.26
N TYR A 150 -13.71 20.92 13.52
CA TYR A 150 -13.78 21.32 12.12
C TYR A 150 -14.19 20.18 11.18
N GLY A 151 -14.00 18.91 11.57
CA GLY A 151 -14.36 17.75 10.77
C GLY A 151 -15.78 17.22 11.03
N LYS A 152 -16.42 17.65 12.13
CA LYS A 152 -17.78 17.23 12.49
C LYS A 152 -18.83 17.41 11.38
N PRO A 153 -18.82 18.47 10.55
CA PRO A 153 -19.80 18.59 9.47
C PRO A 153 -19.70 17.48 8.40
N HIS A 154 -18.60 16.71 8.39
CA HIS A 154 -18.30 15.68 7.41
C HIS A 154 -18.08 14.30 8.05
N ALA A 155 -18.36 14.16 9.36
CA ALA A 155 -18.01 12.99 10.15
C ALA A 155 -18.59 11.70 9.56
N ASP A 156 -19.85 11.72 9.11
CA ASP A 156 -20.50 10.54 8.52
C ASP A 156 -19.73 10.03 7.29
N THR A 157 -19.35 10.92 6.37
CA THR A 157 -18.56 10.56 5.18
C THR A 157 -17.16 10.09 5.56
N LEU A 158 -16.52 10.73 6.55
CA LEU A 158 -15.19 10.33 7.00
C LEU A 158 -15.20 8.93 7.64
N HIS A 159 -16.20 8.60 8.46
CA HIS A 159 -16.35 7.27 9.04
C HIS A 159 -16.72 6.21 7.98
N GLU A 160 -17.48 6.59 6.94
CA GLU A 160 -17.71 5.72 5.79
C GLU A 160 -16.38 5.40 5.07
N TRP A 161 -15.52 6.40 4.87
CA TRP A 161 -14.21 6.20 4.27
C TRP A 161 -13.26 5.38 5.15
N GLU A 162 -13.22 5.65 6.46
CA GLU A 162 -12.49 4.86 7.45
C GLU A 162 -12.87 3.37 7.33
N LYS A 163 -14.16 3.06 7.36
CA LYS A 163 -14.66 1.69 7.20
C LYS A 163 -14.22 1.10 5.87
N ARG A 164 -14.32 1.86 4.78
CA ARG A 164 -13.94 1.39 3.44
C ARG A 164 -12.44 1.11 3.32
N TYR A 165 -11.59 1.94 3.92
CA TYR A 165 -10.16 1.69 4.01
C TYR A 165 -9.86 0.39 4.76
N HIS A 166 -10.54 0.12 5.88
CA HIS A 166 -10.40 -1.14 6.61
C HIS A 166 -10.84 -2.37 5.79
N GLU A 167 -11.93 -2.30 5.04
CA GLU A 167 -12.37 -3.40 4.17
C GLU A 167 -11.32 -3.74 3.09
N ILE A 168 -10.72 -2.73 2.48
CA ILE A 168 -9.64 -2.90 1.50
C ILE A 168 -8.38 -3.44 2.20
N GLN A 169 -8.07 -2.97 3.41
CA GLN A 169 -6.93 -3.41 4.20
C GLN A 169 -7.05 -4.89 4.61
N ASP A 170 -8.24 -5.34 5.01
CA ASP A 170 -8.55 -6.74 5.33
C ASP A 170 -8.24 -7.67 4.16
N THR A 171 -8.50 -7.20 2.93
CA THR A 171 -8.18 -7.94 1.72
C THR A 171 -6.66 -8.13 1.56
N GLY A 172 -5.86 -7.08 1.79
CA GLY A 172 -4.40 -7.19 1.78
C GLY A 172 -3.85 -8.12 2.88
N PHE A 173 -4.40 -8.06 4.09
CA PHE A 173 -4.02 -8.99 5.18
C PHE A 173 -4.34 -10.44 4.85
N LYS A 174 -5.47 -10.71 4.19
CA LYS A 174 -5.82 -12.06 3.71
C LYS A 174 -4.80 -12.56 2.69
N MET A 175 -4.39 -11.72 1.73
CA MET A 175 -3.37 -12.08 0.74
C MET A 175 -2.03 -12.46 1.40
N LEU A 176 -1.57 -11.68 2.38
CA LEU A 176 -0.34 -11.99 3.12
C LEU A 176 -0.44 -13.33 3.88
N LYS A 177 -1.56 -13.59 4.55
CA LYS A 177 -1.78 -14.84 5.29
C LYS A 177 -1.79 -16.04 4.35
N THR A 178 -2.50 -15.95 3.22
CA THR A 178 -2.56 -17.03 2.22
C THR A 178 -1.18 -17.31 1.64
N GLY A 179 -0.42 -16.28 1.26
CA GLY A 179 0.95 -16.42 0.77
C GLY A 179 1.89 -17.11 1.77
N ALA A 180 1.81 -16.73 3.05
CA ALA A 180 2.60 -17.35 4.12
C ALA A 180 2.25 -18.83 4.33
N ILE A 181 0.97 -19.19 4.28
CA ILE A 181 0.50 -20.58 4.40
C ILE A 181 0.99 -21.43 3.22
N THR A 182 0.93 -20.89 1.99
CA THR A 182 1.43 -21.59 0.80
C THR A 182 2.93 -21.85 0.88
N ALA A 183 3.73 -20.87 1.33
CA ALA A 183 5.17 -21.02 1.51
C ALA A 183 5.52 -22.08 2.58
N ALA A 184 4.84 -22.06 3.73
CA ALA A 184 5.06 -23.04 4.80
C ALA A 184 4.72 -24.48 4.35
N THR A 185 3.64 -24.63 3.57
CA THR A 185 3.19 -25.94 3.05
C THR A 185 4.14 -26.49 1.97
N ALA A 186 4.74 -25.62 1.16
CA ALA A 186 5.76 -26.03 0.19
C ALA A 186 7.04 -26.51 0.89
N SER A 187 7.51 -25.77 1.89
CA SER A 187 8.71 -26.12 2.66
C SER A 187 8.59 -27.44 3.43
N SER A 188 7.38 -27.84 3.87
CA SER A 188 7.19 -29.13 4.54
C SER A 188 7.18 -30.31 3.57
N LYS A 189 6.80 -30.10 2.31
CA LYS A 189 6.72 -31.15 1.28
C LYS A 189 8.10 -31.58 0.79
N ASP A 190 9.03 -30.64 0.65
CA ASP A 190 10.41 -30.94 0.23
C ASP A 190 11.21 -31.69 1.31
N ALA A 191 10.87 -31.49 2.59
CA ALA A 191 11.52 -32.21 3.69
C ALA A 191 11.16 -33.71 3.78
N THR A 192 10.13 -34.18 3.05
CA THR A 192 9.62 -35.56 3.14
C THR A 192 10.01 -36.43 1.93
N SER A 193 10.74 -35.90 0.95
CA SER A 193 11.08 -36.61 -0.31
C SER A 193 12.48 -37.26 -0.34
N THR A 194 13.28 -37.17 0.72
CA THR A 194 14.70 -37.58 0.69
C THR A 194 15.00 -38.93 1.37
N ASP A 195 14.04 -39.84 1.47
CA ASP A 195 14.35 -41.20 1.95
C ASP A 195 13.44 -42.26 1.34
N SER A 196 13.77 -42.76 0.14
CA SER A 196 13.32 -44.05 -0.41
C SER A 196 13.96 -44.34 -1.78
N SER A 197 15.29 -44.52 -1.83
CA SER A 197 15.90 -45.21 -2.99
C SER A 197 17.11 -46.06 -2.57
N SER A 198 16.83 -47.26 -2.05
CA SER A 198 17.71 -48.43 -1.91
C SER A 198 16.77 -49.57 -1.51
N THR A 199 16.57 -50.72 -2.15
CA THR A 199 17.35 -51.49 -3.12
C THR A 199 16.36 -52.53 -3.71
N LYS A 200 16.29 -52.68 -5.03
CA LYS A 200 15.72 -53.89 -5.66
C LYS A 200 16.73 -54.43 -6.66
N SER A 201 17.29 -55.60 -6.36
CA SER A 201 17.87 -56.50 -7.37
C SER A 201 17.42 -57.91 -7.05
N ASN A 202 16.77 -58.50 -8.05
CA ASN A 202 16.05 -59.76 -8.07
C ASN A 202 16.78 -60.71 -9.03
N THR A 203 17.00 -61.97 -8.65
CA THR A 203 17.14 -63.16 -9.52
C THR A 203 17.00 -64.38 -8.58
N GLY A 204 15.96 -65.23 -8.62
CA GLY A 204 15.64 -66.25 -9.63
C GLY A 204 15.81 -67.65 -9.00
N SER A 205 14.71 -68.37 -8.69
CA SER A 205 14.30 -69.70 -9.26
C SER A 205 15.39 -70.79 -9.32
N THR A 206 15.25 -72.07 -8.91
CA THR A 206 14.13 -73.02 -8.77
C THR A 206 14.64 -74.34 -8.12
N HIS A 207 13.71 -75.22 -7.70
CA HIS A 207 13.79 -76.69 -7.60
C HIS A 207 14.22 -77.37 -6.27
N GLY A 208 13.32 -78.16 -5.67
CA GLY A 208 13.61 -79.19 -4.65
C GLY A 208 13.93 -80.55 -5.30
N PRO A 209 13.74 -81.74 -4.64
CA PRO A 209 13.47 -82.01 -3.22
C PRO A 209 14.33 -83.16 -2.60
N SER A 210 14.20 -83.35 -1.28
CA SER A 210 14.20 -84.62 -0.52
C SER A 210 15.46 -85.50 -0.32
N GLN A 211 15.54 -86.04 0.91
CA GLN A 211 16.33 -87.16 1.48
C GLN A 211 17.83 -86.90 1.67
N ASN A 212 18.46 -87.19 2.81
CA ASN A 212 18.24 -88.26 3.80
C ASN A 212 18.71 -87.80 5.19
#